data_AF-A0A1A2E7Y2-F1
#
_entry.id   AF-A0A1A2E7Y2-F1
#
_cell.length_a   1.000
_cell.length_b   1.000
_cell.length_c   1.000
_cell.angle_alpha   90.00
_cell.angle_beta   90.00
_cell.angle_gamma   90.00
#
_symmetry.space_group_name_H-M   'P 1'
#
loop_
_entity.id
_entity.type
_entity.pdbx_description
1 polymer ?
#
loop_
_entity_poly.entity_id
_entity_poly.type
_entity_poly.pdbx_seq_one_letter_code
_entity_poly.pdbx_strand_id
1 'polypeptide(L)'
;MSKRRVSAFGLAAAVLALAGCGLTVTKSGPDPLAHQAPRSTPNGMVLVSPDNFVRAVTDQEFTNVVNENGFGRFFHMRDVTPIDRQLVVRSNRDTLYSAAVFDLQAAPVTITLPDPGERYMSAQVINQDEYVTDMFYGGGEHTLDQQQVGTRYVMVAVRILADPKDPADLGAARRLQDQIIVSQEDSGSFEVPRWDPVSQKKVGDALLVLAETIPDTRGMFGTLADTDPVRHLIGAAAAWGGNPEKDALYLNVTPARNDGNTVYRLTVEDVPVKAFWSVSVYNKNGYFTENPQQAYSVNDITAVKAQDGSVTVQFGGCSPNVVNCLPITPGWNYLVRLYQPRQEILSGKWVFPAAQPEETSGADTRPPPSPPAPPARPPR
;
A
#
# COMPACT_ATOMS: atom_id res chain seq x y z
N MET A 1 49.56 62.08 49.82
CA MET A 1 49.09 63.38 49.26
C MET A 1 47.87 63.13 48.38
N SER A 2 46.86 63.99 48.55
CA SER A 2 45.72 64.28 47.67
C SER A 2 44.57 63.27 47.45
N LYS A 3 43.37 63.74 47.84
CA LYS A 3 42.01 63.29 47.47
C LYS A 3 41.61 63.79 46.07
N ARG A 4 40.67 63.10 45.40
CA ARG A 4 39.55 63.57 44.51
C ARG A 4 38.83 62.29 44.01
N ARG A 5 37.57 61.94 44.38
CA ARG A 5 36.22 62.36 43.86
C ARG A 5 36.21 62.50 42.32
N VAL A 6 35.33 61.88 41.51
CA VAL A 6 33.84 61.86 41.47
C VAL A 6 33.31 60.68 40.58
N SER A 7 32.09 60.23 40.86
CA SER A 7 31.15 59.31 40.18
C SER A 7 30.93 59.56 38.66
N ALA A 8 30.31 58.73 37.81
CA ALA A 8 28.99 58.03 37.89
C ALA A 8 28.84 57.00 36.73
N PHE A 9 28.36 55.77 37.01
CA PHE A 9 27.07 55.14 36.63
C PHE A 9 26.83 54.64 35.19
N GLY A 10 26.42 53.37 35.08
CA GLY A 10 25.75 52.71 33.95
C GLY A 10 26.31 51.30 33.63
N LEU A 11 25.95 50.23 34.38
CA LEU A 11 24.98 49.16 34.00
C LEU A 11 25.08 48.70 32.52
N ALA A 12 25.18 47.42 32.12
CA ALA A 12 25.07 46.12 32.76
C ALA A 12 25.65 45.06 31.78
N ALA A 13 26.29 44.00 32.29
CA ALA A 13 26.53 42.77 31.53
C ALA A 13 26.46 41.58 32.48
N ALA A 14 25.29 40.93 32.54
CA ALA A 14 25.09 39.69 33.26
C ALA A 14 25.57 38.53 32.38
N VAL A 15 26.65 37.88 32.79
CA VAL A 15 27.06 36.56 32.30
C VAL A 15 26.35 35.54 33.18
N LEU A 16 25.33 34.86 32.65
CA LEU A 16 24.75 33.70 33.30
C LEU A 16 25.49 32.45 32.82
N ALA A 17 26.16 31.78 33.75
CA ALA A 17 26.75 30.47 33.57
C ALA A 17 25.64 29.44 33.35
N LEU A 18 25.69 28.72 32.22
CA LEU A 18 24.85 27.55 31.96
C LEU A 18 25.33 26.39 32.84
N ALA A 19 24.57 26.10 33.89
CA ALA A 19 24.71 24.87 34.67
C ALA A 19 24.26 23.69 33.80
N GLY A 20 25.20 22.80 33.47
CA GLY A 20 24.92 21.55 32.80
C GLY A 20 24.18 20.58 33.72
N CYS A 21 22.89 20.35 33.46
CA CYS A 21 22.20 19.16 33.95
C CYS A 21 22.62 17.96 33.09
N GLY A 22 23.67 17.26 33.53
CA GLY A 22 23.96 15.92 33.04
C GLY A 22 22.88 14.95 33.52
N LEU A 23 21.95 14.58 32.63
CA LEU A 23 21.08 13.42 32.83
C LEU A 23 21.91 12.17 32.55
N THR A 24 22.53 11.60 33.59
CA THR A 24 22.99 10.22 33.56
C THR A 24 21.77 9.31 33.65
N VAL A 25 21.30 8.81 32.51
CA VAL A 25 20.31 7.73 32.46
C VAL A 25 21.02 6.42 32.78
N THR A 26 20.95 5.98 34.03
CA THR A 26 21.25 4.59 34.38
C THR A 26 20.02 3.75 34.03
N LYS A 27 20.04 3.07 32.88
CA LYS A 27 19.01 2.10 32.49
C LYS A 27 19.47 0.70 32.88
N SER A 28 18.95 0.15 33.98
CA SER A 28 19.02 -1.28 34.27
C SER A 28 17.96 -1.67 35.31
N GLY A 29 16.71 -1.69 34.87
CA GLY A 29 15.59 -2.37 35.51
C GLY A 29 14.57 -2.74 34.42
N PRO A 30 13.85 -3.87 34.53
CA PRO A 30 12.78 -4.19 33.60
C PRO A 30 11.76 -3.03 33.61
N ASP A 31 11.34 -2.60 32.43
CA ASP A 31 10.37 -1.52 32.28
C ASP A 31 9.08 -1.91 33.02
N PRO A 32 8.65 -1.17 34.07
CA PRO A 32 7.48 -1.52 34.87
C PRO A 32 6.16 -1.51 34.05
N LEU A 33 6.19 -1.01 32.80
CA LEU A 33 5.06 -1.01 31.89
C LEU A 33 5.10 -2.11 30.81
N ALA A 34 6.23 -2.81 30.63
CA ALA A 34 6.39 -3.81 29.56
C ALA A 34 5.48 -5.05 29.67
N HIS A 35 4.76 -5.21 30.79
CA HIS A 35 3.89 -6.36 31.06
C HIS A 35 2.45 -5.96 31.46
N GLN A 36 2.00 -4.73 31.20
CA GLN A 36 0.58 -4.43 31.41
C GLN A 36 -0.26 -5.14 30.35
N ALA A 37 -1.14 -6.03 30.80
CA ALA A 37 -2.17 -6.61 29.95
C ALA A 37 -2.94 -5.48 29.25
N PRO A 38 -3.30 -5.63 27.96
CA PRO A 38 -4.01 -4.59 27.24
C PRO A 38 -5.31 -4.27 27.98
N ARG A 39 -5.62 -2.98 28.06
CA ARG A 39 -6.79 -2.50 28.81
C ARG A 39 -8.06 -3.03 28.14
N SER A 40 -9.08 -3.33 28.93
CA SER A 40 -10.36 -3.80 28.42
C SER A 40 -11.51 -2.89 28.82
N THR A 41 -12.56 -2.85 27.99
CA THR A 41 -13.85 -2.24 28.30
C THR A 41 -14.60 -3.05 29.38
N PRO A 42 -15.64 -2.47 30.03
CA PRO A 42 -16.45 -3.21 31.01
C PRO A 42 -17.14 -4.47 30.46
N ASN A 43 -17.39 -4.54 29.14
CA ASN A 43 -17.97 -5.73 28.48
C ASN A 43 -16.91 -6.73 27.98
N GLY A 44 -15.65 -6.57 28.38
CA GLY A 44 -14.57 -7.53 28.11
C GLY A 44 -13.94 -7.41 26.72
N MET A 45 -14.19 -6.33 25.97
CA MET A 45 -13.49 -6.07 24.71
C MET A 45 -12.11 -5.48 24.99
N VAL A 46 -11.10 -5.89 24.23
CA VAL A 46 -9.73 -5.39 24.36
C VAL A 46 -9.63 -4.04 23.64
N LEU A 47 -9.19 -3.00 24.36
CA LEU A 47 -8.94 -1.68 23.81
C LEU A 47 -7.72 -1.70 22.90
N VAL A 48 -7.86 -1.05 21.75
CA VAL A 48 -6.78 -0.94 20.77
C VAL A 48 -5.98 0.34 21.00
N SER A 49 -4.65 0.18 21.06
CA SER A 49 -3.63 1.23 21.06
C SER A 49 -2.70 1.02 19.86
N PRO A 50 -1.78 1.97 19.57
CA PRO A 50 -0.75 1.72 18.56
C PRO A 50 0.06 0.44 18.81
N ASP A 51 0.21 0.00 20.06
CA ASP A 51 1.05 -1.15 20.44
C ASP A 51 0.44 -2.50 20.04
N ASN A 52 -0.90 -2.59 19.93
CA ASN A 52 -1.61 -3.83 19.56
C ASN A 52 -2.46 -3.69 18.29
N PHE A 53 -2.37 -2.54 17.61
CA PHE A 53 -3.19 -2.25 16.43
C PHE A 53 -2.98 -3.25 15.29
N VAL A 54 -1.72 -3.59 14.98
CA VAL A 54 -1.39 -4.55 13.90
C VAL A 54 -2.07 -5.91 14.16
N ARG A 55 -2.00 -6.40 15.40
CA ARG A 55 -2.66 -7.64 15.79
C ARG A 55 -4.18 -7.53 15.68
N ALA A 56 -4.77 -6.42 16.14
CA ALA A 56 -6.21 -6.20 16.11
C ALA A 56 -6.77 -6.12 14.67
N VAL A 57 -6.09 -5.40 13.78
CA VAL A 57 -6.50 -5.31 12.37
C VAL A 57 -6.28 -6.62 11.64
N THR A 58 -5.19 -7.33 11.92
CA THR A 58 -4.91 -8.64 11.31
C THR A 58 -5.90 -9.71 11.74
N ASP A 59 -6.25 -9.78 13.03
CA ASP A 59 -7.29 -10.69 13.51
C ASP A 59 -8.66 -10.37 12.88
N GLN A 60 -8.96 -9.10 12.62
CA GLN A 60 -10.17 -8.68 11.90
C GLN A 60 -10.14 -9.16 10.45
N GLU A 61 -9.03 -9.02 9.73
CA GLU A 61 -8.92 -9.51 8.35
C GLU A 61 -8.94 -11.04 8.26
N PHE A 62 -8.33 -11.73 9.23
CA PHE A 62 -8.43 -13.18 9.35
C PHE A 62 -9.89 -13.58 9.57
N THR A 63 -10.59 -12.89 10.47
CA THR A 63 -12.02 -13.10 10.73
C THR A 63 -12.87 -12.88 9.47
N ASN A 64 -12.56 -11.88 8.64
CA ASN A 64 -13.24 -11.63 7.37
C ASN A 64 -13.13 -12.86 6.44
N VAL A 65 -11.94 -13.44 6.30
CA VAL A 65 -11.71 -14.65 5.49
C VAL A 65 -12.40 -15.87 6.10
N VAL A 66 -12.35 -16.03 7.42
CA VAL A 66 -13.04 -17.12 8.13
C VAL A 66 -14.57 -17.03 7.93
N ASN A 67 -15.14 -15.83 7.95
CA ASN A 67 -16.57 -15.60 7.70
C ASN A 67 -16.98 -15.91 6.26
N GLU A 68 -16.07 -15.75 5.31
CA GLU A 68 -16.21 -16.23 3.92
C GLU A 68 -15.89 -17.73 3.79
N ASN A 69 -15.91 -18.45 4.91
CA ASN A 69 -15.75 -19.90 4.99
C ASN A 69 -14.34 -20.40 4.60
N GLY A 70 -13.33 -19.54 4.80
CA GLY A 70 -11.92 -19.77 4.49
C GLY A 70 -11.07 -20.26 5.67
N PHE A 71 -11.64 -20.93 6.68
CA PHE A 71 -10.86 -21.56 7.75
C PHE A 71 -10.54 -23.02 7.41
N GLY A 72 -9.25 -23.41 7.45
CA GLY A 72 -8.80 -24.76 7.09
C GLY A 72 -8.95 -25.10 5.60
N ARG A 73 -9.41 -24.16 4.78
CA ARG A 73 -9.62 -24.29 3.32
C ARG A 73 -9.59 -22.93 2.64
N PHE A 74 -9.36 -22.92 1.33
CA PHE A 74 -9.45 -21.69 0.55
C PHE A 74 -10.89 -21.27 0.29
N PHE A 75 -11.18 -20.02 0.63
CA PHE A 75 -12.22 -19.23 0.01
C PHE A 75 -11.68 -18.66 -1.31
N HIS A 76 -12.46 -18.77 -2.39
CA HIS A 76 -12.09 -18.28 -3.71
C HIS A 76 -13.00 -17.13 -4.14
N MET A 77 -12.43 -15.94 -4.31
CA MET A 77 -13.09 -14.87 -5.04
C MET A 77 -13.04 -15.22 -6.52
N ARG A 78 -14.19 -15.64 -7.05
CA ARG A 78 -14.30 -16.13 -8.43
C ARG A 78 -14.26 -15.01 -9.47
N ASP A 79 -14.46 -13.77 -9.04
CA ASP A 79 -14.42 -12.61 -9.92
C ASP A 79 -13.50 -11.53 -9.36
N VAL A 80 -13.13 -10.59 -10.22
CA VAL A 80 -12.39 -9.40 -9.80
C VAL A 80 -13.26 -8.52 -8.90
N THR A 81 -12.64 -7.68 -8.08
CA THR A 81 -13.37 -6.83 -7.12
C THR A 81 -14.51 -6.07 -7.81
N PRO A 82 -15.78 -6.31 -7.41
CA PRO A 82 -16.92 -5.65 -8.03
C PRO A 82 -16.93 -4.15 -7.68
N ILE A 83 -17.47 -3.32 -8.59
CA ILE A 83 -17.38 -1.85 -8.46
C ILE A 83 -18.35 -1.32 -7.40
N ASP A 84 -19.49 -1.97 -7.24
CA ASP A 84 -20.53 -1.67 -6.26
C ASP A 84 -20.22 -2.17 -4.84
N ARG A 85 -19.19 -3.02 -4.68
CA ARG A 85 -18.74 -3.55 -3.39
C ARG A 85 -17.21 -3.60 -3.31
N GLN A 86 -16.61 -2.44 -2.99
CA GLN A 86 -15.18 -2.28 -2.79
C GLN A 86 -14.85 -2.21 -1.28
N LEU A 87 -14.37 -3.31 -0.72
CA LEU A 87 -14.10 -3.43 0.71
C LEU A 87 -12.76 -2.80 1.14
N VAL A 88 -11.81 -2.69 0.21
CA VAL A 88 -10.45 -2.21 0.48
C VAL A 88 -10.12 -1.01 -0.42
N VAL A 89 -9.48 0.01 0.17
CA VAL A 89 -8.99 1.19 -0.55
C VAL A 89 -7.93 0.75 -1.56
N ARG A 90 -7.98 1.30 -2.78
CA ARG A 90 -7.09 0.93 -3.91
C ARG A 90 -7.14 -0.58 -4.23
N SER A 91 -8.35 -1.13 -4.25
CA SER A 91 -8.61 -2.51 -4.69
C SER A 91 -7.95 -2.83 -6.04
N ASN A 92 -7.55 -4.09 -6.22
CA ASN A 92 -6.92 -4.57 -7.43
C ASN A 92 -7.94 -5.33 -8.29
N ARG A 93 -7.95 -5.05 -9.61
CA ARG A 93 -8.78 -5.77 -10.59
C ARG A 93 -7.97 -6.54 -11.64
N ASP A 94 -6.66 -6.71 -11.42
CA ASP A 94 -5.78 -7.47 -12.31
C ASP A 94 -5.73 -8.96 -11.94
N THR A 95 -6.08 -9.33 -10.71
CA THR A 95 -5.94 -10.71 -10.21
C THR A 95 -7.21 -11.22 -9.55
N LEU A 96 -7.51 -12.50 -9.72
CA LEU A 96 -8.42 -13.24 -8.84
C LEU A 96 -7.71 -13.56 -7.52
N TYR A 97 -8.47 -13.53 -6.44
CA TYR A 97 -7.97 -13.78 -5.09
C TYR A 97 -8.49 -15.11 -4.54
N SER A 98 -7.65 -15.81 -3.80
CA SER A 98 -8.09 -16.86 -2.87
C SER A 98 -7.44 -16.63 -1.51
N ALA A 99 -8.13 -16.90 -0.42
CA ALA A 99 -7.58 -16.74 0.91
C ALA A 99 -7.98 -17.90 1.82
N ALA A 100 -7.07 -18.31 2.69
CA ALA A 100 -7.33 -19.30 3.73
C ALA A 100 -6.63 -18.89 5.03
N VAL A 101 -7.24 -19.19 6.16
CA VAL A 101 -6.64 -19.07 7.50
C VAL A 101 -6.47 -20.46 8.09
N PHE A 102 -5.30 -20.74 8.66
CA PHE A 102 -4.94 -22.03 9.25
C PHE A 102 -4.50 -21.87 10.70
N ASP A 103 -4.86 -22.84 11.55
CA ASP A 103 -4.37 -22.97 12.92
C ASP A 103 -3.13 -23.89 12.97
N LEU A 104 -1.95 -23.30 13.06
CA LEU A 104 -0.68 -24.02 13.06
C LEU A 104 -0.35 -24.64 14.43
N GLN A 105 -1.08 -24.29 15.49
CA GLN A 105 -0.94 -24.95 16.78
C GLN A 105 -1.59 -26.33 16.77
N ALA A 106 -2.67 -26.52 16.00
CA ALA A 106 -3.34 -27.80 15.85
C ALA A 106 -2.50 -28.79 15.06
N ALA A 107 -2.01 -28.38 13.88
CA ALA A 107 -1.07 -29.16 13.07
C ALA A 107 -0.41 -28.27 11.99
N PRO A 108 0.79 -28.62 11.48
CA PRO A 108 1.32 -28.02 10.26
C PRO A 108 0.36 -28.20 9.08
N VAL A 109 0.31 -27.22 8.18
CA VAL A 109 -0.51 -27.26 6.97
C VAL A 109 0.38 -27.40 5.74
N THR A 110 -0.01 -28.28 4.82
CA THR A 110 0.60 -28.40 3.51
C THR A 110 -0.35 -27.87 2.44
N ILE A 111 0.16 -26.95 1.61
CA ILE A 111 -0.57 -26.34 0.50
C ILE A 111 0.11 -26.76 -0.80
N THR A 112 -0.65 -27.37 -1.70
CA THR A 112 -0.20 -27.70 -3.04
C THR A 112 -0.76 -26.70 -4.03
N LEU A 113 0.11 -25.92 -4.65
CA LEU A 113 -0.21 -24.96 -5.71
C LEU A 113 -0.10 -25.65 -7.08
N PRO A 114 -1.06 -25.43 -8.00
CA PRO A 114 -0.95 -25.94 -9.36
C PRO A 114 0.15 -25.21 -10.14
N ASP A 115 0.66 -25.83 -11.20
CA ASP A 115 1.53 -25.14 -12.14
C ASP A 115 0.72 -24.11 -12.96
N PRO A 116 1.00 -22.80 -12.83
CA PRO A 116 0.28 -21.77 -13.58
C PRO A 116 0.82 -21.58 -15.01
N GLY A 117 1.88 -22.32 -15.40
CA GLY A 117 2.64 -22.06 -16.62
C GLY A 117 3.22 -20.64 -16.60
N GLU A 118 3.01 -19.89 -17.68
CA GLU A 118 3.46 -18.49 -17.81
C GLU A 118 2.57 -17.49 -17.06
N ARG A 119 1.41 -17.90 -16.54
CA ARG A 119 0.49 -16.98 -15.84
C ARG A 119 1.08 -16.61 -14.48
N TYR A 120 1.03 -15.34 -14.13
CA TYR A 120 1.38 -14.92 -12.79
C TYR A 120 0.43 -15.54 -11.76
N MET A 121 1.02 -16.30 -10.83
CA MET A 121 0.38 -16.78 -9.62
C MET A 121 1.35 -16.63 -8.45
N SER A 122 0.89 -16.04 -7.35
CA SER A 122 1.65 -15.91 -6.11
C SER A 122 0.83 -16.36 -4.92
N ALA A 123 1.45 -17.05 -3.95
CA ALA A 123 0.88 -17.27 -2.63
C ALA A 123 1.68 -16.51 -1.58
N GLN A 124 1.05 -15.55 -0.92
CA GLN A 124 1.62 -14.74 0.15
C GLN A 124 1.25 -15.33 1.50
N VAL A 125 2.23 -15.59 2.36
CA VAL A 125 2.04 -16.11 3.72
C VAL A 125 2.14 -14.95 4.71
N ILE A 126 1.05 -14.66 5.40
CA ILE A 126 0.90 -13.53 6.32
C ILE A 126 0.63 -14.06 7.72
N ASN A 127 1.50 -13.74 8.68
CA ASN A 127 1.30 -14.15 10.07
C ASN A 127 0.41 -13.15 10.83
N GLN A 128 0.08 -13.40 12.10
CA GLN A 128 -0.83 -12.53 12.86
C GLN A 128 -0.26 -11.15 13.22
N ASP A 129 1.04 -10.94 13.02
CA ASP A 129 1.71 -9.65 13.17
C ASP A 129 1.88 -8.96 11.81
N GLU A 130 1.13 -9.39 10.79
CA GLU A 130 1.16 -8.86 9.42
C GLU A 130 2.54 -8.91 8.74
N TYR A 131 3.45 -9.75 9.24
CA TYR A 131 4.68 -10.03 8.52
C TYR A 131 4.40 -11.00 7.39
N VAL A 132 5.02 -10.72 6.25
CA VAL A 132 5.07 -11.64 5.12
C VAL A 132 6.24 -12.58 5.37
N THR A 133 5.96 -13.78 5.85
CA THR A 133 7.02 -14.75 6.17
C THR A 133 7.57 -15.39 4.90
N ASP A 134 6.69 -15.63 3.93
CA ASP A 134 7.03 -16.32 2.68
C ASP A 134 6.21 -15.80 1.49
N MET A 135 6.81 -15.92 0.31
CA MET A 135 6.19 -15.67 -0.99
C MET A 135 6.49 -16.86 -1.90
N PHE A 136 5.46 -17.61 -2.30
CA PHE A 136 5.59 -18.72 -3.23
C PHE A 136 5.12 -18.34 -4.63
N TYR A 137 5.79 -18.91 -5.63
CA TYR A 137 5.53 -18.70 -7.06
C TYR A 137 5.63 -20.04 -7.80
N GLY A 138 4.87 -20.19 -8.88
CA GLY A 138 4.80 -21.45 -9.63
C GLY A 138 3.98 -22.52 -8.90
N GLY A 139 4.05 -23.76 -9.41
CA GLY A 139 3.47 -24.93 -8.76
C GLY A 139 4.42 -25.55 -7.74
N GLY A 140 3.87 -26.28 -6.78
CA GLY A 140 4.67 -26.93 -5.75
C GLY A 140 3.90 -27.24 -4.48
N GLU A 141 4.54 -28.02 -3.61
CA GLU A 141 4.05 -28.34 -2.28
C GLU A 141 4.80 -27.50 -1.24
N HIS A 142 4.07 -26.85 -0.35
CA HIS A 142 4.60 -25.94 0.66
C HIS A 142 4.00 -26.27 2.02
N THR A 143 4.84 -26.68 2.97
CA THR A 143 4.42 -26.94 4.36
C THR A 143 4.75 -25.75 5.23
N LEU A 144 3.77 -25.29 6.01
CA LEU A 144 3.90 -24.23 6.99
C LEU A 144 3.66 -24.80 8.39
N ASP A 145 4.53 -24.46 9.33
CA ASP A 145 4.40 -24.79 10.74
C ASP A 145 4.51 -23.53 11.62
N GLN A 146 4.06 -23.65 12.87
CA GLN A 146 4.03 -22.51 13.80
C GLN A 146 5.42 -21.96 14.11
N GLN A 147 6.46 -22.80 14.11
CA GLN A 147 7.82 -22.38 14.43
C GLN A 147 8.39 -21.49 13.31
N GLN A 148 8.14 -21.85 12.06
CA GLN A 148 8.57 -21.07 10.89
C GLN A 148 7.79 -19.76 10.75
N VAL A 149 6.46 -19.82 10.91
CA VAL A 149 5.58 -18.65 10.73
C VAL A 149 5.64 -17.68 11.93
N GLY A 150 5.88 -18.20 13.13
CA GLY A 150 6.04 -17.41 14.36
C GLY A 150 4.73 -17.06 15.09
N THR A 151 3.56 -17.34 14.50
CA THR A 151 2.25 -17.13 15.14
C THR A 151 1.36 -18.36 15.01
N ARG A 152 0.39 -18.52 15.91
CA ARG A 152 -0.58 -19.63 15.88
C ARG A 152 -1.36 -19.65 14.58
N TYR A 153 -1.96 -18.51 14.22
CA TYR A 153 -2.71 -18.41 12.97
C TYR A 153 -1.84 -17.87 11.85
N VAL A 154 -2.14 -18.31 10.63
CA VAL A 154 -1.54 -17.78 9.40
C VAL A 154 -2.62 -17.62 8.35
N MET A 155 -2.54 -16.55 7.55
CA MET A 155 -3.31 -16.42 6.34
C MET A 155 -2.41 -16.70 5.13
N VAL A 156 -2.92 -17.47 4.17
CA VAL A 156 -2.31 -17.59 2.84
C VAL A 156 -3.22 -16.93 1.82
N ALA A 157 -2.73 -15.89 1.16
CA ALA A 157 -3.42 -15.14 0.13
C ALA A 157 -2.82 -15.44 -1.25
N VAL A 158 -3.61 -16.08 -2.12
CA VAL A 158 -3.24 -16.41 -3.49
C VAL A 158 -3.78 -15.37 -4.46
N ARG A 159 -2.92 -14.88 -5.35
CA ARG A 159 -3.27 -13.95 -6.44
C ARG A 159 -2.97 -14.61 -7.78
N ILE A 160 -3.96 -14.64 -8.68
CA ILE A 160 -3.83 -15.21 -10.03
C ILE A 160 -4.19 -14.13 -11.03
N LEU A 161 -3.27 -13.72 -11.89
CA LEU A 161 -3.51 -12.75 -12.96
C LEU A 161 -4.64 -13.23 -13.87
N ALA A 162 -5.58 -12.35 -14.21
CA ALA A 162 -6.67 -12.65 -15.13
C ALA A 162 -7.07 -11.41 -15.93
N ASP A 163 -7.45 -11.58 -17.20
CA ASP A 163 -8.11 -10.54 -17.97
C ASP A 163 -9.60 -10.51 -17.63
N PRO A 164 -10.10 -9.47 -16.93
CA PRO A 164 -11.52 -9.40 -16.54
C PRO A 164 -12.47 -9.21 -17.74
N LYS A 165 -11.96 -8.94 -18.94
CA LYS A 165 -12.75 -8.76 -20.17
C LYS A 165 -12.81 -10.03 -21.03
N ASP A 166 -12.02 -11.05 -20.72
CA ASP A 166 -12.01 -12.33 -21.42
C ASP A 166 -12.58 -13.44 -20.51
N PRO A 167 -13.82 -13.89 -20.77
CA PRO A 167 -14.44 -14.99 -20.01
C PRO A 167 -13.67 -16.31 -20.07
N ALA A 168 -12.95 -16.59 -21.16
CA ALA A 168 -12.15 -17.80 -21.29
C ALA A 168 -10.90 -17.72 -20.42
N ASP A 169 -10.27 -16.55 -20.36
CA ASP A 169 -9.12 -16.27 -19.48
C ASP A 169 -9.52 -16.36 -18.00
N LEU A 170 -10.61 -15.71 -17.60
CA LEU A 170 -11.20 -15.87 -16.27
C LEU A 170 -11.50 -17.33 -15.94
N GLY A 171 -12.05 -18.08 -16.89
CA GLY A 171 -12.29 -19.51 -16.75
C GLY A 171 -11.01 -20.30 -16.49
N ALA A 172 -9.88 -19.93 -17.12
CA ALA A 172 -8.58 -20.54 -16.87
C ALA A 172 -8.04 -20.21 -15.47
N ALA A 173 -8.16 -18.95 -15.03
CA ALA A 173 -7.76 -18.54 -13.69
C ALA A 173 -8.59 -19.24 -12.59
N ARG A 174 -9.91 -19.41 -12.79
CA ARG A 174 -10.79 -20.15 -11.87
C ARG A 174 -10.41 -21.62 -11.77
N ARG A 175 -10.01 -22.26 -12.88
CA ARG A 175 -9.51 -23.65 -12.85
C ARG A 175 -8.23 -23.80 -12.02
N LEU A 176 -7.34 -22.79 -12.03
CA LEU A 176 -6.18 -22.79 -11.14
C LEU A 176 -6.61 -22.68 -9.67
N GLN A 177 -7.58 -21.82 -9.35
CA GLN A 177 -8.14 -21.78 -7.98
C GLN A 177 -8.66 -23.16 -7.54
N ASP A 178 -9.39 -23.86 -8.42
CA ASP A 178 -9.98 -25.19 -8.14
C ASP A 178 -8.94 -26.29 -7.88
N GLN A 179 -7.71 -26.10 -8.35
CA GLN A 179 -6.62 -27.07 -8.22
C GLN A 179 -5.74 -26.83 -6.99
N ILE A 180 -5.99 -25.78 -6.21
CA ILE A 180 -5.28 -25.54 -4.95
C ILE A 180 -5.75 -26.59 -3.93
N ILE A 181 -4.82 -27.38 -3.41
CA ILE A 181 -5.10 -28.43 -2.44
C ILE A 181 -4.53 -28.03 -1.08
N VAL A 182 -5.29 -28.32 -0.02
CA VAL A 182 -4.87 -28.17 1.37
C VAL A 182 -4.90 -29.54 2.03
N SER A 183 -3.84 -29.86 2.76
CA SER A 183 -3.79 -31.00 3.66
C SER A 183 -3.35 -30.53 5.05
N GLN A 184 -4.17 -30.80 6.05
CA GLN A 184 -3.89 -30.52 7.45
C GLN A 184 -4.52 -31.64 8.28
N GLU A 185 -3.77 -32.25 9.21
CA GLU A 185 -4.28 -33.37 10.02
C GLU A 185 -5.46 -32.94 10.91
N ASP A 186 -5.33 -31.78 11.53
CA ASP A 186 -6.37 -31.13 12.33
C ASP A 186 -6.45 -29.66 11.93
N SER A 187 -7.64 -29.18 11.58
CA SER A 187 -7.88 -27.79 11.23
C SER A 187 -7.93 -26.87 12.45
N GLY A 188 -8.11 -27.42 13.66
CA GLY A 188 -8.15 -26.67 14.91
C GLY A 188 -9.38 -25.77 15.07
N SER A 189 -9.21 -24.66 15.79
CA SER A 189 -10.25 -23.66 16.02
C SER A 189 -9.72 -22.25 15.78
N PHE A 190 -10.58 -21.34 15.34
CA PHE A 190 -10.24 -19.93 15.19
C PHE A 190 -10.82 -19.10 16.34
N GLU A 191 -9.94 -18.61 17.21
CA GLU A 191 -10.30 -17.84 18.40
C GLU A 191 -9.37 -16.63 18.54
N VAL A 192 -9.95 -15.44 18.38
CA VAL A 192 -9.23 -14.17 18.52
C VAL A 192 -9.89 -13.29 19.59
N PRO A 193 -9.15 -12.35 20.22
CA PRO A 193 -9.74 -11.43 21.17
C PRO A 193 -10.89 -10.63 20.57
N ARG A 194 -11.85 -10.26 21.43
CA ARG A 194 -12.90 -9.30 21.04
C ARG A 194 -12.31 -7.90 21.08
N TRP A 195 -11.80 -7.43 19.95
CA TRP A 195 -11.26 -6.07 19.83
C TRP A 195 -12.39 -5.03 19.93
N ASP A 196 -12.13 -3.92 20.63
CA ASP A 196 -13.08 -2.81 20.72
C ASP A 196 -13.04 -1.98 19.42
N PRO A 197 -14.13 -1.96 18.62
CA PRO A 197 -14.11 -1.35 17.29
C PRO A 197 -13.98 0.18 17.34
N VAL A 198 -14.37 0.81 18.45
CA VAL A 198 -14.30 2.28 18.61
C VAL A 198 -12.85 2.73 18.76
N SER A 199 -12.09 2.10 19.65
CA SER A 199 -10.66 2.37 19.81
C SER A 199 -9.85 1.93 18.60
N GLN A 200 -10.18 0.79 17.97
CA GLN A 200 -9.53 0.34 16.74
C GLN A 200 -9.68 1.37 15.62
N LYS A 201 -10.91 1.84 15.37
CA LYS A 201 -11.17 2.88 14.37
C LYS A 201 -10.39 4.17 14.69
N LYS A 202 -10.36 4.59 15.96
CA LYS A 202 -9.64 5.79 16.38
C LYS A 202 -8.14 5.71 16.07
N VAL A 203 -7.50 4.57 16.33
CA VAL A 203 -6.08 4.37 16.02
C VAL A 203 -5.87 4.29 14.51
N GLY A 204 -6.71 3.54 13.79
CA GLY A 204 -6.66 3.41 12.33
C GLY A 204 -6.79 4.76 11.62
N ASP A 205 -7.78 5.58 11.99
CA ASP A 205 -7.98 6.92 11.42
C ASP A 205 -6.73 7.81 11.61
N ALA A 206 -6.06 7.73 12.76
CA ALA A 206 -4.84 8.49 13.02
C ALA A 206 -3.65 8.01 12.18
N LEU A 207 -3.52 6.70 11.98
CA LEU A 207 -2.49 6.11 11.12
C LEU A 207 -2.71 6.46 9.65
N LEU A 208 -3.97 6.54 9.20
CA LEU A 208 -4.31 7.00 7.85
C LEU A 208 -3.87 8.45 7.62
N VAL A 209 -4.02 9.34 8.60
CA VAL A 209 -3.49 10.71 8.52
C VAL A 209 -1.96 10.72 8.38
N LEU A 210 -1.24 9.83 9.09
CA LEU A 210 0.21 9.70 8.92
C LEU A 210 0.57 9.16 7.53
N ALA A 211 -0.22 8.21 6.99
CA ALA A 211 0.01 7.65 5.67
C ALA A 211 -0.02 8.71 4.56
N GLU A 212 -0.83 9.77 4.70
CA GLU A 212 -0.88 10.89 3.75
C GLU A 212 0.45 11.68 3.66
N THR A 213 1.32 11.57 4.67
CA THR A 213 2.59 12.28 4.73
C THR A 213 3.76 11.53 4.09
N ILE A 214 3.52 10.30 3.62
CA ILE A 214 4.55 9.39 3.14
C ILE A 214 4.39 9.17 1.62
N PRO A 215 5.48 9.25 0.81
CA PRO A 215 5.38 9.20 -0.64
C PRO A 215 5.31 7.80 -1.25
N ASP A 216 5.61 6.73 -0.48
CA ASP A 216 5.71 5.36 -0.99
C ASP A 216 5.37 4.31 0.08
N THR A 217 5.25 3.04 -0.34
CA THR A 217 5.02 1.91 0.56
C THR A 217 6.31 1.26 1.07
N ARG A 218 7.45 1.95 0.96
CA ARG A 218 8.74 1.33 1.28
C ARG A 218 8.86 0.99 2.76
N GLY A 219 9.37 -0.20 3.05
CA GLY A 219 9.50 -0.76 4.40
C GLY A 219 8.19 -1.06 5.12
N MET A 220 7.03 -1.01 4.45
CA MET A 220 5.73 -1.33 5.07
C MET A 220 5.47 -2.84 5.18
N PHE A 221 5.90 -3.61 4.16
CA PHE A 221 5.57 -5.03 4.02
C PHE A 221 6.82 -5.87 3.82
N GLY A 222 6.87 -7.02 4.47
CA GLY A 222 8.04 -7.90 4.46
C GLY A 222 8.14 -8.72 5.72
N THR A 223 9.32 -9.29 5.95
CA THR A 223 9.65 -9.95 7.20
C THR A 223 9.90 -8.91 8.30
N LEU A 224 10.02 -9.36 9.55
CA LEU A 224 10.46 -8.51 10.67
C LEU A 224 11.82 -7.84 10.39
N ALA A 225 12.71 -8.47 9.62
CA ALA A 225 14.03 -7.92 9.30
C ALA A 225 14.01 -6.88 8.17
N ASP A 226 13.02 -6.96 7.28
CA ASP A 226 12.97 -6.15 6.05
C ASP A 226 12.01 -4.96 6.15
N THR A 227 11.35 -4.79 7.30
CA THR A 227 10.36 -3.73 7.54
C THR A 227 10.88 -2.67 8.52
N ASP A 228 10.45 -1.43 8.31
CA ASP A 228 10.63 -0.37 9.31
C ASP A 228 9.42 -0.40 10.25
N PRO A 229 9.58 -0.47 11.58
CA PRO A 229 8.45 -0.64 12.50
C PRO A 229 7.38 0.46 12.40
N VAL A 230 7.76 1.71 12.09
CA VAL A 230 6.81 2.82 11.93
C VAL A 230 6.08 2.70 10.59
N ARG A 231 6.80 2.38 9.51
CA ARG A 231 6.21 2.12 8.19
C ARG A 231 5.27 0.93 8.24
N HIS A 232 5.64 -0.16 8.90
CA HIS A 232 4.82 -1.35 9.07
C HIS A 232 3.50 -1.05 9.78
N LEU A 233 3.56 -0.34 10.92
CA LEU A 233 2.35 0.07 11.64
C LEU A 233 1.41 0.95 10.78
N ILE A 234 1.97 1.87 9.99
CA ILE A 234 1.18 2.71 9.07
C ILE A 234 0.61 1.86 7.92
N GLY A 235 1.40 0.93 7.38
CA GLY A 235 1.01 -0.01 6.33
C GLY A 235 -0.17 -0.88 6.73
N ALA A 236 -0.18 -1.36 7.98
CA ALA A 236 -1.26 -2.14 8.57
C ALA A 236 -2.63 -1.46 8.51
N ALA A 237 -2.66 -0.13 8.61
CA ALA A 237 -3.89 0.65 8.48
C ALA A 237 -4.20 1.01 7.02
N ALA A 238 -3.18 1.38 6.24
CA ALA A 238 -3.35 2.03 4.94
C ALA A 238 -3.47 1.06 3.75
N ALA A 239 -2.90 -0.13 3.86
CA ALA A 239 -2.81 -1.08 2.75
C ALA A 239 -2.52 -2.52 3.24
N TRP A 240 -3.33 -2.99 4.21
CA TRP A 240 -3.18 -4.33 4.80
C TRP A 240 -3.04 -5.43 3.74
N GLY A 241 -2.09 -6.33 3.96
CA GLY A 241 -1.81 -7.44 3.03
C GLY A 241 -1.06 -7.03 1.76
N GLY A 242 -0.42 -5.85 1.74
CA GLY A 242 0.50 -5.46 0.68
C GLY A 242 1.67 -6.44 0.52
N ASN A 243 2.17 -6.58 -0.70
CA ASN A 243 3.34 -7.42 -0.98
C ASN A 243 4.63 -6.70 -0.56
N PRO A 244 5.70 -7.44 -0.19
CA PRO A 244 7.03 -6.86 -0.03
C PRO A 244 7.51 -6.22 -1.35
N GLU A 245 8.34 -5.18 -1.28
CA GLU A 245 8.72 -4.37 -2.45
C GLU A 245 9.33 -5.17 -3.60
N LYS A 246 10.11 -6.21 -3.28
CA LYS A 246 10.73 -7.12 -4.26
C LYS A 246 9.71 -7.96 -5.03
N ASP A 247 8.51 -8.12 -4.46
CA ASP A 247 7.43 -8.98 -4.95
C ASP A 247 6.35 -8.16 -5.65
N ALA A 248 6.02 -6.97 -5.12
CA ALA A 248 5.34 -5.92 -5.88
C ALA A 248 5.67 -4.52 -5.33
N LEU A 249 5.95 -3.58 -6.23
CA LEU A 249 6.15 -2.17 -5.90
C LEU A 249 4.94 -1.35 -6.35
N TYR A 250 4.46 -0.47 -5.46
CA TYR A 250 3.27 0.35 -5.65
C TYR A 250 3.65 1.83 -5.72
N LEU A 251 3.42 2.47 -6.87
CA LEU A 251 3.69 3.90 -7.06
C LEU A 251 2.37 4.66 -7.08
N ASN A 252 2.04 5.29 -5.94
CA ASN A 252 0.84 6.10 -5.82
C ASN A 252 1.10 7.51 -6.34
N VAL A 253 0.25 7.99 -7.24
CA VAL A 253 0.42 9.31 -7.85
C VAL A 253 -0.88 10.10 -7.77
N THR A 254 -0.77 11.30 -7.20
CA THR A 254 -1.82 12.33 -7.23
C THR A 254 -1.38 13.43 -8.22
N PRO A 255 -2.06 13.56 -9.38
CA PRO A 255 -1.74 14.57 -10.38
C PRO A 255 -1.85 16.01 -9.85
N ALA A 256 -1.05 16.94 -10.39
CA ALA A 256 -0.99 18.32 -9.92
C ALA A 256 -2.25 19.15 -10.29
N ARG A 257 -2.67 19.11 -11.56
CA ARG A 257 -3.95 19.70 -12.02
C ARG A 257 -5.03 18.63 -11.92
N ASN A 258 -5.66 18.53 -10.76
CA ASN A 258 -6.56 17.45 -10.40
C ASN A 258 -8.05 17.86 -10.39
N ASP A 259 -8.46 18.52 -11.47
CA ASP A 259 -9.81 19.07 -11.65
C ASP A 259 -10.84 18.06 -12.19
N GLY A 260 -10.38 16.85 -12.58
CA GLY A 260 -11.21 15.82 -13.20
C GLY A 260 -11.51 16.06 -14.69
N ASN A 261 -10.92 17.08 -15.32
CA ASN A 261 -11.17 17.45 -16.72
C ASN A 261 -9.89 17.60 -17.55
N THR A 262 -8.78 18.03 -16.94
CA THR A 262 -7.47 18.11 -17.59
C THR A 262 -7.06 16.70 -18.00
N VAL A 263 -6.87 16.48 -19.31
CA VAL A 263 -6.41 15.21 -19.84
C VAL A 263 -4.95 14.99 -19.48
N TYR A 264 -4.60 13.77 -19.09
CA TYR A 264 -3.21 13.37 -18.88
C TYR A 264 -2.85 12.20 -19.78
N ARG A 265 -1.58 12.11 -20.18
CA ARG A 265 -1.02 10.96 -20.89
C ARG A 265 0.21 10.43 -20.18
N LEU A 266 0.34 9.12 -20.19
CA LEU A 266 1.51 8.38 -19.72
C LEU A 266 1.89 7.40 -20.81
N THR A 267 3.12 7.47 -21.30
CA THR A 267 3.65 6.50 -22.28
C THR A 267 4.77 5.73 -21.64
N VAL A 268 4.70 4.41 -21.71
CA VAL A 268 5.67 3.49 -21.11
C VAL A 268 6.04 2.39 -22.09
N GLU A 269 7.29 1.94 -22.02
CA GLU A 269 7.88 0.88 -22.85
C GLU A 269 8.89 0.12 -21.97
N ASP A 270 9.15 -1.15 -22.31
CA ASP A 270 10.21 -1.97 -21.71
C ASP A 270 10.25 -1.95 -20.17
N VAL A 271 9.07 -2.02 -19.54
CA VAL A 271 8.97 -2.03 -18.06
C VAL A 271 9.71 -3.24 -17.50
N PRO A 272 10.77 -3.05 -16.68
CA PRO A 272 11.63 -4.16 -16.25
C PRO A 272 11.01 -4.91 -15.06
N VAL A 273 9.89 -5.58 -15.32
CA VAL A 273 9.22 -6.53 -14.41
C VAL A 273 9.50 -7.96 -14.87
N LYS A 274 9.35 -8.94 -13.97
CA LYS A 274 9.35 -10.36 -14.34
C LYS A 274 7.95 -10.89 -14.63
N ALA A 275 6.94 -10.34 -13.97
CA ALA A 275 5.56 -10.78 -14.10
C ALA A 275 4.75 -9.84 -15.01
N PHE A 276 4.19 -8.78 -14.42
CA PHE A 276 3.38 -7.82 -15.16
C PHE A 276 3.38 -6.44 -14.50
N TRP A 277 2.87 -5.45 -15.20
CA TRP A 277 2.58 -4.13 -14.65
C TRP A 277 1.14 -3.71 -14.93
N SER A 278 0.61 -2.84 -14.07
CA SER A 278 -0.71 -2.24 -14.27
C SER A 278 -0.78 -0.81 -13.78
N VAL A 279 -1.75 -0.08 -14.33
CA VAL A 279 -2.12 1.29 -13.96
C VAL A 279 -3.61 1.30 -13.68
N SER A 280 -4.00 1.63 -12.45
CA SER A 280 -5.41 1.70 -12.02
C SER A 280 -5.78 3.12 -11.59
N VAL A 281 -6.97 3.58 -11.95
CA VAL A 281 -7.46 4.93 -11.59
C VAL A 281 -8.50 4.88 -10.47
N TYR A 282 -8.40 5.81 -9.53
CA TYR A 282 -9.26 5.90 -8.34
C TYR A 282 -9.76 7.33 -8.13
N ASN A 283 -10.92 7.47 -7.48
CA ASN A 283 -11.40 8.77 -6.99
C ASN A 283 -10.57 9.28 -5.80
N LYS A 284 -10.90 10.48 -5.31
CA LYS A 284 -10.23 11.13 -4.17
C LYS A 284 -10.17 10.30 -2.88
N ASN A 285 -11.07 9.33 -2.72
CA ASN A 285 -11.12 8.45 -1.56
C ASN A 285 -10.38 7.11 -1.81
N GLY A 286 -9.76 6.93 -2.99
CA GLY A 286 -9.02 5.74 -3.36
C GLY A 286 -9.88 4.57 -3.86
N TYR A 287 -11.12 4.81 -4.29
CA TYR A 287 -12.02 3.78 -4.84
C TYR A 287 -12.24 3.95 -6.35
N PHE A 288 -12.54 2.86 -7.05
CA PHE A 288 -12.99 2.91 -8.44
C PHE A 288 -14.31 3.66 -8.54
N THR A 289 -14.46 4.44 -9.61
CA THR A 289 -15.72 5.12 -9.95
C THR A 289 -16.33 4.44 -11.16
N GLU A 290 -17.57 3.96 -10.99
CA GLU A 290 -18.34 3.39 -12.08
C GLU A 290 -18.37 4.34 -13.29
N ASN A 291 -18.17 3.78 -14.49
CA ASN A 291 -18.19 4.55 -15.72
C ASN A 291 -18.77 3.74 -16.89
N PRO A 292 -19.37 4.40 -17.90
CA PRO A 292 -20.01 3.73 -19.04
C PRO A 292 -19.08 2.81 -19.84
N GLN A 293 -17.78 3.09 -19.84
CA GLN A 293 -16.75 2.33 -20.56
C GLN A 293 -16.30 1.07 -19.82
N GLN A 294 -16.69 0.89 -18.55
CA GLN A 294 -16.20 -0.16 -17.67
C GLN A 294 -14.65 -0.21 -17.64
N ALA A 295 -14.03 0.96 -17.68
CA ALA A 295 -12.58 1.14 -17.74
C ALA A 295 -12.05 1.60 -16.37
N TYR A 296 -11.20 0.77 -15.75
CA TYR A 296 -10.72 0.97 -14.37
C TYR A 296 -9.21 0.80 -14.25
N SER A 297 -8.65 -0.13 -15.02
CA SER A 297 -7.21 -0.36 -15.13
C SER A 297 -6.79 -0.62 -16.57
N VAL A 298 -5.51 -0.37 -16.84
CA VAL A 298 -4.77 -0.82 -18.02
C VAL A 298 -3.58 -1.63 -17.51
N ASN A 299 -3.38 -2.82 -18.04
CA ASN A 299 -2.25 -3.67 -17.73
C ASN A 299 -1.59 -4.18 -19.03
N ASP A 300 -0.41 -4.78 -18.92
CA ASP A 300 0.36 -5.25 -20.08
C ASP A 300 -0.30 -6.35 -20.95
N ILE A 301 -1.28 -7.10 -20.39
CA ILE A 301 -2.07 -8.10 -21.12
C ILE A 301 -3.35 -7.54 -21.75
N THR A 302 -3.92 -6.46 -21.20
CA THR A 302 -5.16 -5.83 -21.68
C THR A 302 -4.92 -4.56 -22.52
N ALA A 303 -3.71 -4.00 -22.44
CA ALA A 303 -3.34 -2.79 -23.16
C ALA A 303 -3.25 -3.04 -24.66
N VAL A 304 -3.75 -2.09 -25.44
CA VAL A 304 -3.44 -1.97 -26.86
C VAL A 304 -2.05 -1.38 -26.99
N LYS A 305 -1.11 -2.15 -27.56
CA LYS A 305 0.30 -1.75 -27.77
C LYS A 305 0.49 -1.07 -29.12
N ALA A 306 1.39 -0.10 -29.19
CA ALA A 306 1.86 0.49 -30.44
C ALA A 306 2.81 -0.47 -31.19
N GLN A 307 3.23 -0.08 -32.40
CA GLN A 307 4.12 -0.92 -33.24
C GLN A 307 5.50 -1.14 -32.63
N ASP A 308 6.01 -0.16 -31.88
CA ASP A 308 7.25 -0.25 -31.12
C ASP A 308 7.10 -1.05 -29.81
N GLY A 309 5.88 -1.45 -29.45
CA GLY A 309 5.59 -2.16 -28.20
C GLY A 309 5.26 -1.24 -27.03
N SER A 310 5.38 0.08 -27.20
CA SER A 310 5.00 1.05 -26.18
C SER A 310 3.49 1.04 -25.90
N VAL A 311 3.11 1.43 -24.68
CA VAL A 311 1.72 1.62 -24.26
C VAL A 311 1.54 3.06 -23.83
N THR A 312 0.60 3.75 -24.46
CA THR A 312 0.11 5.05 -23.98
C THR A 312 -1.20 4.86 -23.26
N VAL A 313 -1.26 5.26 -21.99
CA VAL A 313 -2.46 5.36 -21.16
C VAL A 313 -2.92 6.81 -21.16
N GLN A 314 -4.20 7.03 -21.48
CA GLN A 314 -4.82 8.35 -21.38
C GLN A 314 -5.74 8.39 -20.17
N PHE A 315 -5.68 9.49 -19.40
CA PHE A 315 -6.58 9.75 -18.29
C PHE A 315 -7.47 10.95 -18.63
N GLY A 316 -8.79 10.74 -18.60
CA GLY A 316 -9.77 11.77 -19.00
C GLY A 316 -9.89 11.93 -20.51
N GLY A 317 -10.92 12.68 -20.95
CA GLY A 317 -11.19 12.89 -22.38
C GLY A 317 -11.54 11.60 -23.14
N CYS A 318 -12.07 10.59 -22.44
CA CYS A 318 -12.32 9.28 -23.05
C CYS A 318 -13.48 9.32 -24.03
N SER A 319 -13.25 8.77 -25.22
CA SER A 319 -14.25 8.51 -26.24
C SER A 319 -14.04 7.10 -26.81
N PRO A 320 -15.01 6.52 -27.55
CA PRO A 320 -14.88 5.17 -28.10
C PRO A 320 -13.64 4.94 -29.00
N ASN A 321 -13.05 6.00 -29.54
CA ASN A 321 -11.89 5.94 -30.43
C ASN A 321 -10.54 6.08 -29.70
N VAL A 322 -10.55 6.32 -28.39
CA VAL A 322 -9.34 6.46 -27.58
C VAL A 322 -9.08 5.15 -26.86
N VAL A 323 -8.07 4.40 -27.32
CA VAL A 323 -7.61 3.17 -26.68
C VAL A 323 -6.91 3.46 -25.36
N ASN A 324 -6.88 2.48 -24.45
CA ASN A 324 -6.24 2.57 -23.12
C ASN A 324 -6.67 3.82 -22.32
N CYS A 325 -7.91 4.26 -22.48
CA CYS A 325 -8.42 5.45 -21.79
C CYS A 325 -9.10 5.09 -20.48
N LEU A 326 -8.69 5.77 -19.41
CA LEU A 326 -9.24 5.65 -18.07
C LEU A 326 -9.99 6.94 -17.69
N PRO A 327 -11.32 6.90 -17.46
CA PRO A 327 -12.07 8.05 -16.99
C PRO A 327 -11.56 8.55 -15.62
N ILE A 328 -11.58 9.87 -15.42
CA ILE A 328 -11.11 10.52 -14.19
C ILE A 328 -12.24 11.30 -13.51
N THR A 329 -12.03 11.60 -12.23
CA THR A 329 -12.95 12.41 -11.40
C THR A 329 -12.15 13.51 -10.69
N PRO A 330 -12.79 14.58 -10.19
CA PRO A 330 -12.09 15.58 -9.39
C PRO A 330 -11.38 14.97 -8.18
N GLY A 331 -10.11 15.30 -7.99
CA GLY A 331 -9.27 14.75 -6.91
C GLY A 331 -8.80 13.30 -7.14
N TRP A 332 -8.85 12.79 -8.37
CA TRP A 332 -8.42 11.43 -8.70
C TRP A 332 -6.95 11.14 -8.32
N ASN A 333 -6.64 9.87 -8.14
CA ASN A 333 -5.27 9.36 -8.06
C ASN A 333 -5.15 8.11 -8.91
N TYR A 334 -3.93 7.72 -9.24
CA TYR A 334 -3.67 6.44 -9.87
C TYR A 334 -2.56 5.69 -9.16
N LEU A 335 -2.63 4.37 -9.25
CA LEU A 335 -1.63 3.47 -8.70
C LEU A 335 -1.00 2.70 -9.84
N VAL A 336 0.32 2.76 -9.94
CA VAL A 336 1.11 1.83 -10.75
C VAL A 336 1.48 0.64 -9.88
N ARG A 337 1.25 -0.58 -10.37
CA ARG A 337 1.71 -1.82 -9.74
C ARG A 337 2.77 -2.45 -10.63
N LEU A 338 3.91 -2.79 -10.04
CA LEU A 338 5.03 -3.44 -10.71
C LEU A 338 5.24 -4.79 -10.03
N TYR A 339 4.82 -5.89 -10.65
CA TYR A 339 4.91 -7.23 -10.05
C TYR A 339 6.25 -7.88 -10.38
N GLN A 340 6.94 -8.33 -9.33
CA GLN A 340 8.32 -8.81 -9.38
C GLN A 340 9.24 -7.84 -10.15
N PRO A 341 9.37 -6.58 -9.68
CA PRO A 341 10.22 -5.58 -10.32
C PRO A 341 11.69 -6.05 -10.29
N ARG A 342 12.40 -5.82 -11.39
CA ARG A 342 13.84 -6.12 -11.46
C ARG A 342 14.65 -5.04 -10.72
N GLN A 343 15.95 -5.30 -10.57
CA GLN A 343 16.86 -4.45 -9.80
C GLN A 343 16.95 -3.01 -10.35
N GLU A 344 16.69 -2.82 -11.63
CA GLU A 344 16.67 -1.51 -12.29
C GLU A 344 15.61 -0.60 -11.68
N ILE A 345 14.40 -1.12 -11.41
CA ILE A 345 13.35 -0.39 -10.67
C ILE A 345 13.74 -0.25 -9.19
N LEU A 346 14.16 -1.34 -8.54
CA LEU A 346 14.41 -1.33 -7.09
C LEU A 346 15.56 -0.39 -6.69
N SER A 347 16.56 -0.22 -7.55
CA SER A 347 17.66 0.71 -7.36
C SER A 347 17.38 2.14 -7.85
N GLY A 348 16.23 2.37 -8.50
CA GLY A 348 15.87 3.67 -9.07
C GLY A 348 16.61 4.03 -10.36
N LYS A 349 17.39 3.11 -10.96
CA LYS A 349 18.05 3.32 -12.25
C LYS A 349 17.07 3.43 -13.41
N TRP A 350 15.95 2.72 -13.30
CA TRP A 350 14.80 2.85 -14.19
C TRP A 350 13.62 3.36 -13.37
N VAL A 351 12.93 4.36 -13.91
CA VAL A 351 11.82 5.03 -13.23
C VAL A 351 10.59 4.94 -14.11
N PHE A 352 9.47 4.53 -13.52
CA PHE A 352 8.20 4.50 -14.24
C PHE A 352 7.79 5.92 -14.62
N PRO A 353 7.45 6.20 -15.88
CA PRO A 353 7.11 7.55 -16.33
C PRO A 353 5.90 8.08 -15.56
N ALA A 354 5.92 9.37 -15.22
CA ALA A 354 4.78 10.04 -14.61
C ALA A 354 3.82 10.57 -15.68
N ALA A 355 2.52 10.53 -15.41
CA ALA A 355 1.51 11.08 -16.31
C ALA A 355 1.71 12.60 -16.44
N GLN A 356 1.71 13.10 -17.67
CA GLN A 356 1.86 14.52 -17.97
C GLN A 356 0.52 15.10 -18.45
N PRO A 357 0.16 16.34 -18.05
CA PRO A 357 -1.02 16.98 -18.58
C PRO A 357 -0.84 17.20 -20.07
N GLU A 358 -1.87 16.93 -20.86
CA GLU A 358 -1.91 17.30 -22.26
C GLU A 358 -2.04 18.82 -22.33
N GLU A 359 -0.95 19.49 -22.69
CA GLU A 359 -0.97 20.92 -22.98
C GLU A 359 -1.98 21.16 -24.10
N THR A 360 -3.14 21.68 -23.75
CA THR A 360 -4.08 22.16 -24.77
C THR A 360 -3.36 23.27 -25.52
N SER A 361 -3.14 23.06 -26.83
CA SER A 361 -2.71 24.09 -27.77
C SER A 361 -3.79 25.16 -27.86
N GLY A 362 -3.87 26.02 -26.83
CA GLY A 362 -4.98 26.93 -26.63
C GLY A 362 -4.87 27.87 -25.42
N ALA A 363 -3.69 28.03 -24.81
CA ALA A 363 -3.45 29.03 -23.76
C ALA A 363 -2.34 30.00 -24.16
N ASP A 364 -2.76 31.10 -24.78
CA ASP A 364 -2.11 32.42 -24.82
C ASP A 364 -0.64 32.49 -25.31
N THR A 365 -0.45 32.62 -26.62
CA THR A 365 0.80 33.13 -27.23
C THR A 365 0.92 34.66 -27.08
N ARG A 366 0.51 35.23 -25.94
CA ARG A 366 0.88 36.61 -25.63
C ARG A 366 2.33 36.63 -25.18
N PRO A 367 3.20 37.41 -25.86
CA PRO A 367 4.55 37.62 -25.36
C PRO A 367 4.47 38.21 -23.94
N PRO A 368 5.46 37.93 -23.08
CA PRO A 368 5.50 38.51 -21.74
C PRO A 368 5.36 40.03 -21.82
N PRO A 369 4.62 40.69 -20.91
CA PRO A 369 4.52 42.14 -20.89
C PRO A 369 5.93 42.73 -20.82
N SER A 370 6.21 43.71 -21.68
CA SER A 370 7.50 44.38 -21.72
C SER A 370 7.87 44.92 -20.34
N PRO A 371 9.15 44.84 -19.92
CA PRO A 371 9.57 45.38 -18.64
C PRO A 371 9.22 46.87 -18.54
N PRO A 372 8.84 47.37 -17.35
CA PRO A 372 8.49 48.77 -17.17
C PRO A 372 9.65 49.67 -17.58
N ALA A 373 9.34 50.74 -18.31
CA ALA A 373 10.32 51.73 -18.72
C ALA A 373 11.06 52.30 -17.51
N PRO A 374 12.38 52.50 -17.58
CA PRO A 374 13.15 53.07 -16.48
C PRO A 374 12.63 54.48 -16.15
N PRO A 375 12.61 54.87 -14.87
CA PRO A 375 12.08 56.17 -14.45
C PRO A 375 12.86 57.30 -15.13
N ALA A 376 12.11 58.29 -15.62
CA ALA A 376 12.68 59.49 -16.22
C ALA A 376 13.62 60.18 -15.22
N ARG A 377 14.84 60.49 -15.66
CA ARG A 377 15.79 61.27 -14.85
C ARG A 377 15.18 62.63 -14.51
N PRO A 378 15.27 63.08 -13.25
CA PRO A 378 14.83 64.42 -12.89
C PRO A 378 15.66 65.48 -13.62
N PRO A 379 15.04 66.60 -14.05
CA PRO A 379 15.75 67.69 -14.70
C PRO A 379 16.78 68.31 -13.75
N ARG A 380 17.93 68.71 -14.30
CA ARG A 380 19.01 69.38 -13.58
C ARG A 380 18.65 70.80 -13.21
#